data_AF-A0ABC8KUC3-F1
#
_entry.id   AF-A0ABC8KUC3-F1
#
_cell.length_a   1.000
_cell.length_b   1.000
_cell.length_c   1.000
_cell.angle_alpha   90.00
_cell.angle_beta   90.00
_cell.angle_gamma   90.00
#
_symmetry.space_group_name_H-M   'P 1'
#
loop_
_entity.id
_entity.type
_entity.pdbx_description
1 polymer ?
#
loop_
_entity_poly.entity_id
_entity_poly.type
_entity_poly.pdbx_seq_one_letter_code
_entity_poly.pdbx_strand_id
1 'polypeptide(L)'
;MSSSYSNYTNSPCAACKFLRRKCTSDCVFAPYFPPEEPTKFANVHRIFGASNVSKILQEVAPHQREDAVNSLAYEAEARLRDPVYGCVGAISVLQRQVLGLQRELEETNADIMRYASSLGGESTSVYRGRRG
;
A
#
# COMPACT_ATOMS: atom_id res chain seq x y z
N MET A 1 33.77 0.04 -4.69
CA MET A 1 32.33 0.27 -4.39
C MET A 1 32.16 0.07 -2.91
N SER A 2 32.12 1.16 -2.15
CA SER A 2 32.23 1.15 -0.69
C SER A 2 30.91 0.70 -0.06
N SER A 3 30.96 -0.41 0.67
CA SER A 3 29.86 -0.93 1.48
C SER A 3 29.53 0.05 2.60
N SER A 4 28.38 0.70 2.52
CA SER A 4 27.81 1.51 3.60
C SER A 4 27.23 0.59 4.69
N TYR A 5 28.10 -0.11 5.42
CA TYR A 5 27.71 -0.64 6.73
C TYR A 5 27.67 0.54 7.68
N SER A 6 26.44 0.99 7.96
CA SER A 6 26.11 2.06 8.89
C SER A 6 26.94 1.96 10.17
N ASN A 7 27.82 2.94 10.38
CA ASN A 7 28.38 3.21 11.70
C ASN A 7 27.19 3.47 12.63
N TYR A 8 26.89 2.51 13.52
CA TYR A 8 26.03 2.73 14.68
C TYR A 8 26.66 3.85 15.49
N THR A 9 26.23 5.09 15.20
CA THR A 9 26.46 6.21 16.09
C THR A 9 25.77 5.90 17.42
N ASN A 10 26.32 6.38 18.54
CA ASN A 10 25.89 6.09 19.92
C ASN A 10 24.42 6.43 20.27
N SER A 11 23.57 6.71 19.28
CA SER A 11 22.17 7.07 19.45
C SER A 11 21.28 5.82 19.57
N PRO A 12 20.35 5.78 20.55
CA PRO A 12 19.37 4.71 20.64
C PRO A 12 18.38 4.79 19.47
N CYS A 13 17.95 3.64 18.95
CA CYS A 13 16.89 3.58 17.93
C CYS A 13 15.59 4.25 18.44
N ALA A 14 14.69 4.62 17.52
CA ALA A 14 13.46 5.33 17.88
C ALA A 14 12.62 4.58 18.92
N ALA A 15 12.57 3.24 18.84
CA ALA A 15 11.87 2.40 19.81
C ALA A 15 12.46 2.50 21.21
N CYS A 16 13.78 2.29 21.34
CA CYS A 16 14.46 2.34 22.64
C CYS A 16 14.44 3.74 23.24
N LYS A 17 14.56 4.78 22.40
CA LYS A 17 14.41 6.18 22.82
C LYS A 17 13.01 6.45 23.36
N PHE A 18 11.97 6.00 22.66
CA PHE A 18 10.57 6.17 23.09
C PHE A 18 10.26 5.41 24.39
N LEU A 19 10.73 4.17 24.49
CA LEU A 19 10.53 3.30 25.66
C LEU A 19 11.46 3.62 26.84
N ARG A 20 12.36 4.59 26.70
CA ARG A 20 13.35 5.00 27.72
C ARG A 20 14.20 3.84 28.24
N ARG A 21 14.65 2.96 27.35
CA ARG A 21 15.53 1.81 27.68
C ARG A 21 16.83 1.84 26.88
N LYS A 22 17.84 1.11 27.36
CA LYS A 22 19.13 0.97 26.66
C LYS A 22 18.93 0.23 25.33
N CYS A 23 19.50 0.77 24.26
CA CYS A 23 19.57 0.09 22.96
C CYS A 23 20.85 -0.76 22.91
N THR A 24 20.71 -2.08 22.75
CA THR A 24 21.82 -3.03 22.62
C THR A 24 22.06 -3.39 21.16
N SER A 25 23.18 -4.06 20.86
CA SER A 25 23.49 -4.59 19.52
C SER A 25 22.42 -5.55 19.00
N ASP A 26 21.79 -6.30 19.90
CA ASP A 26 20.81 -7.33 19.57
C ASP A 26 19.36 -6.80 19.60
N CYS A 27 19.20 -5.47 19.52
CA CYS A 27 17.88 -4.84 19.58
C CYS A 27 17.05 -5.17 18.33
N VAL A 28 15.97 -5.94 18.51
CA VAL A 28 15.05 -6.34 17.44
C VAL A 28 14.38 -5.17 16.70
N PHE A 29 14.30 -3.99 17.32
CA PHE A 29 13.69 -2.81 16.71
C PHE A 29 14.70 -1.93 15.96
N ALA A 30 16.00 -2.02 16.29
CA ALA A 30 17.00 -1.09 15.78
C ALA A 30 17.13 -1.09 14.25
N PRO A 31 17.07 -2.24 13.54
CA PRO A 31 17.12 -2.25 12.08
C PRO A 31 15.94 -1.58 11.39
N TYR A 32 14.78 -1.46 12.05
CA TYR A 32 13.52 -1.07 11.41
C TYR A 32 12.94 0.27 11.89
N PHE A 33 13.42 0.76 13.04
CA PHE A 33 12.97 2.01 13.66
C PHE A 33 14.16 2.94 13.89
N PRO A 34 14.73 3.53 12.82
CA PRO A 34 15.87 4.43 12.92
C PRO A 34 15.53 5.69 13.73
N PRO A 35 16.50 6.30 14.43
CA PRO A 35 16.25 7.47 15.28
C PRO A 35 15.71 8.71 14.53
N GLU A 36 15.89 8.77 13.22
CA GLU A 36 15.38 9.82 12.32
C GLU A 36 13.86 9.75 12.12
N GLU A 37 13.25 8.59 12.39
CA GLU A 37 11.81 8.34 12.21
C GLU A 37 11.07 8.08 13.54
N PRO A 38 11.08 9.01 14.50
CA PRO A 38 10.49 8.79 15.83
C PRO A 38 8.96 8.60 15.78
N THR A 39 8.29 9.26 14.83
CA THR A 39 6.84 9.17 14.64
C THR A 39 6.39 7.79 14.19
N LYS A 40 7.21 7.09 13.39
CA LYS A 40 6.92 5.73 12.92
C LYS A 40 6.73 4.76 14.08
N PHE A 41 7.68 4.74 15.02
CA PHE A 41 7.54 3.90 16.20
C PHE A 41 6.40 4.35 17.12
N ALA A 42 6.22 5.67 17.32
CA ALA A 42 5.16 6.18 18.19
C ALA A 42 3.76 5.75 17.70
N ASN A 43 3.51 5.82 16.39
CA ASN A 43 2.24 5.41 15.79
C ASN A 43 2.03 3.90 15.93
N VAL A 44 3.03 3.11 15.52
CA VAL A 44 2.99 1.64 15.61
C VAL A 44 2.79 1.18 17.06
N HIS A 45 3.51 1.78 18.01
CA HIS A 45 3.36 1.51 19.42
C HIS A 45 1.95 1.83 19.94
N ARG A 46 1.36 2.94 19.50
CA ARG A 46 0.03 3.35 19.95
C ARG A 46 -1.08 2.41 19.46
N ILE A 47 -0.95 1.85 18.26
CA ILE A 47 -1.98 1.01 17.64
C ILE A 47 -1.78 -0.47 17.96
N PHE A 48 -0.54 -0.98 17.88
CA PHE A 48 -0.23 -2.40 18.03
C PHE A 48 0.42 -2.72 19.38
N GLY A 49 1.16 -1.79 19.97
CA GLY A 49 1.95 -2.01 21.18
C GLY A 49 3.31 -2.66 20.90
N ALA A 50 4.34 -2.28 21.67
CA ALA A 50 5.71 -2.78 21.47
C ALA A 50 5.80 -4.32 21.55
N SER A 51 5.08 -4.95 22.48
CA SER A 51 5.12 -6.40 22.68
C SER A 51 4.58 -7.17 21.47
N ASN A 52 3.48 -6.71 20.87
CA ASN A 52 2.91 -7.37 19.69
C ASN A 52 3.80 -7.19 18.47
N VAL A 53 4.35 -5.99 18.28
CA VAL A 53 5.30 -5.72 17.18
C VAL A 53 6.54 -6.62 17.32
N SER A 54 7.07 -6.77 18.54
CA SER A 54 8.20 -7.68 18.79
C SER A 54 7.86 -9.13 18.44
N LYS A 55 6.66 -9.60 18.78
CA LYS A 55 6.19 -10.96 18.45
C LYS A 55 6.04 -11.15 16.94
N ILE A 56 5.38 -10.22 16.25
CA ILE A 56 5.22 -10.23 14.79
C ILE A 56 6.60 -10.30 14.12
N LEU A 57 7.56 -9.49 14.54
CA LEU A 57 8.91 -9.52 13.97
C LEU A 57 9.63 -10.85 14.22
N GLN A 58 9.34 -11.56 15.31
CA GLN A 58 9.92 -12.88 15.57
C GLN A 58 9.27 -13.97 14.69
N GLU A 59 7.98 -13.85 14.39
CA GLU A 59 7.23 -14.79 13.56
C GLU A 59 7.47 -14.60 12.06
N VAL A 60 7.79 -13.37 11.63
CA VAL A 60 8.07 -13.03 10.23
C VAL A 60 9.52 -13.36 9.86
N ALA A 61 9.70 -13.97 8.69
CA ALA A 61 11.02 -14.31 8.14
C ALA A 61 11.90 -13.04 8.00
N PRO A 62 13.21 -13.10 8.27
CA PRO A 62 14.06 -11.91 8.35
C PRO A 62 13.98 -10.97 7.13
N HIS A 63 13.86 -11.53 5.92
CA HIS A 63 13.79 -10.78 4.67
C HIS A 63 12.46 -10.04 4.46
N GLN A 64 11.39 -10.39 5.21
CA GLN A 64 10.08 -9.76 5.13
C GLN A 64 9.82 -8.77 6.27
N ARG A 65 10.72 -8.69 7.27
CA ARG A 65 10.50 -7.87 8.46
C ARG A 65 10.45 -6.38 8.14
N GLU A 66 11.23 -5.92 7.18
CA GLU A 66 11.19 -4.53 6.73
C GLU A 66 9.81 -4.18 6.14
N ASP A 67 9.32 -5.01 5.23
CA ASP A 67 7.98 -4.87 4.65
C ASP A 67 6.90 -4.94 5.73
N ALA A 68 7.00 -5.88 6.67
CA ALA A 68 6.05 -5.99 7.78
C ALA A 68 6.01 -4.72 8.64
N VAL A 69 7.17 -4.14 8.98
CA VAL A 69 7.21 -2.87 9.73
C VAL A 69 6.62 -1.72 8.92
N ASN A 70 6.87 -1.67 7.61
CA ASN A 70 6.30 -0.64 6.74
C ASN A 70 4.76 -0.76 6.65
N SER A 71 4.23 -1.99 6.54
CA SER A 71 2.79 -2.25 6.61
C SER A 71 2.18 -1.82 7.95
N LEU A 72 2.79 -2.23 9.07
CA LEU A 72 2.33 -1.81 10.41
C LEU A 72 2.36 -0.29 10.59
N ALA A 73 3.37 0.39 10.07
CA ALA A 73 3.47 1.84 10.12
C ALA A 73 2.34 2.52 9.34
N TYR A 74 2.08 2.05 8.12
CA TYR A 74 0.98 2.54 7.28
C TYR A 74 -0.38 2.32 7.96
N GLU A 75 -0.63 1.11 8.46
CA GLU A 75 -1.89 0.76 9.13
C GLU A 75 -2.09 1.58 10.40
N ALA A 76 -1.04 1.76 11.20
CA ALA A 76 -1.10 2.57 12.40
C ALA A 76 -1.43 4.03 12.08
N GLU A 77 -0.76 4.61 11.08
CA GLU A 77 -1.04 5.97 10.64
C GLU A 77 -2.46 6.12 10.10
N ALA A 78 -2.93 5.16 9.30
CA ALA A 78 -4.29 5.14 8.79
C ALA A 78 -5.33 5.09 9.92
N ARG A 79 -5.10 4.25 10.95
CA ARG A 79 -5.97 4.15 12.14
C ARG A 79 -5.95 5.41 12.99
N LEU A 80 -4.85 6.16 13.02
CA LEU A 80 -4.78 7.44 13.71
C LEU A 80 -5.52 8.56 12.97
N ARG A 81 -5.50 8.55 11.62
CA ARG A 81 -6.27 9.49 10.79
C ARG A 81 -7.77 9.16 10.80
N ASP A 82 -8.11 7.88 10.75
CA ASP A 82 -9.48 7.38 10.80
C ASP A 82 -9.61 6.33 11.91
N PRO A 83 -10.01 6.73 13.14
CA PRO A 83 -10.17 5.82 14.27
C PRO A 83 -11.27 4.77 14.08
N VAL A 84 -12.20 4.98 13.14
CA VAL A 84 -13.33 4.09 12.89
C VAL A 84 -12.93 3.01 11.89
N TYR A 85 -12.46 3.40 10.71
CA TYR A 85 -12.21 2.48 9.59
C TYR A 85 -10.72 2.26 9.29
N GLY A 86 -9.83 3.18 9.67
CA GLY A 86 -8.40 3.08 9.38
C GLY A 86 -8.11 2.79 7.90
N CYS A 87 -7.25 1.80 7.62
CA CYS A 87 -6.94 1.38 6.25
C CYS A 87 -8.13 0.74 5.51
N VAL A 88 -9.14 0.21 6.22
CA VAL A 88 -10.35 -0.37 5.62
C VAL A 88 -11.17 0.70 4.89
N GLY A 89 -11.13 1.94 5.36
CA GLY A 89 -11.75 3.08 4.66
C GLY A 89 -11.12 3.29 3.28
N ALA A 90 -9.78 3.25 3.20
CA ALA A 90 -9.05 3.35 1.93
C ALA A 90 -9.37 2.18 0.99
N ILE A 91 -9.40 0.95 1.52
CA ILE A 91 -9.80 -0.24 0.75
C ILE A 91 -11.20 -0.05 0.15
N SER A 92 -12.15 0.42 0.95
CA SER A 92 -13.54 0.61 0.52
C SER A 92 -13.68 1.66 -0.59
N VAL A 93 -12.89 2.75 -0.51
CA VAL A 93 -12.84 3.78 -1.57
C VAL A 93 -12.27 3.20 -2.85
N LEU A 94 -11.13 2.50 -2.76
CA LEU A 94 -10.47 1.91 -3.92
C LEU A 94 -11.35 0.85 -4.60
N GLN A 95 -12.04 0.02 -3.84
CA GLN A 95 -12.98 -0.96 -4.39
C GLN A 95 -14.11 -0.29 -5.18
N ARG A 96 -14.70 0.81 -4.66
CA ARG A 96 -15.71 1.56 -5.42
C ARG A 96 -15.14 2.20 -6.69
N GLN A 97 -13.91 2.69 -6.64
CA GLN A 97 -13.24 3.27 -7.81
C GLN A 97 -12.98 2.22 -8.88
N VAL A 98 -12.50 1.03 -8.50
CA VAL A 98 -12.29 -0.08 -9.44
C VAL A 98 -13.60 -0.45 -10.14
N LEU A 99 -14.69 -0.62 -9.38
CA LEU A 99 -16.01 -0.92 -9.96
C LEU A 99 -16.53 0.21 -10.87
N GLY A 100 -16.29 1.47 -10.49
CA GLY A 100 -16.64 2.62 -11.30
C GLY A 100 -15.90 2.64 -12.65
N LEU A 101 -14.58 2.46 -12.60
CA LEU A 101 -13.72 2.43 -13.79
C LEU A 101 -14.00 1.23 -14.70
N GLN A 102 -14.31 0.07 -14.12
CA GLN A 102 -14.73 -1.10 -14.89
C GLN A 102 -16.02 -0.83 -15.66
N ARG A 103 -17.03 -0.22 -15.01
CA ARG A 103 -18.28 0.17 -15.68
C ARG A 103 -18.06 1.18 -16.80
N GLU A 104 -17.26 2.22 -16.55
CA GLU A 104 -16.95 3.24 -17.56
C GLU A 104 -16.24 2.63 -18.78
N LEU A 105 -15.35 1.66 -18.55
CA LEU A 105 -14.68 0.91 -19.62
C LEU A 105 -15.68 0.06 -20.42
N GLU A 106 -16.62 -0.62 -19.74
CA GLU A 106 -17.67 -1.42 -20.39
C GLU A 106 -18.61 -0.56 -21.24
N GLU A 107 -19.04 0.58 -20.71
CA GLU A 107 -19.87 1.55 -21.43
C GLU A 107 -19.16 2.07 -22.69
N THR A 108 -17.89 2.49 -22.54
CA THR A 108 -17.07 2.98 -23.66
C THR A 108 -16.86 1.89 -24.73
N ASN A 109 -16.58 0.66 -24.31
CA ASN A 109 -16.42 -0.46 -25.25
C ASN A 109 -17.73 -0.79 -25.98
N ALA A 110 -18.87 -0.71 -25.30
CA ALA A 110 -20.17 -0.89 -25.92
C ALA A 110 -20.44 0.21 -26.97
N ASP A 111 -20.11 1.46 -26.67
CA ASP A 111 -20.24 2.56 -27.62
C ASP A 111 -19.34 2.38 -28.84
N ILE A 112 -18.07 1.99 -28.64
CA ILE A 112 -17.14 1.66 -29.74
C ILE A 112 -17.73 0.57 -30.64
N MET A 113 -18.27 -0.51 -30.07
CA MET A 113 -18.90 -1.59 -30.84
C MET A 113 -20.12 -1.12 -31.64
N ARG A 114 -20.94 -0.21 -31.07
CA ARG A 114 -22.08 0.39 -31.77
C ARG A 114 -21.61 1.25 -32.95
N TYR A 115 -20.64 2.12 -32.74
CA TYR A 115 -20.08 2.97 -33.81
C TYR A 115 -19.45 2.12 -34.93
N ALA A 116 -18.67 1.10 -34.59
CA ALA A 116 -18.08 0.18 -35.57
C ALA A 116 -19.16 -0.56 -36.39
N SER A 117 -20.25 -0.99 -35.76
CA SER A 117 -21.38 -1.65 -36.43
C SER A 117 -22.14 -0.71 -37.37
N SER A 118 -22.30 0.57 -36.99
CA SER A 118 -22.94 1.57 -37.85
C SER A 118 -22.12 1.89 -39.10
N LEU A 119 -20.79 1.91 -39.01
CA LEU A 119 -19.89 2.13 -40.16
C LEU A 119 -19.85 0.92 -41.12
N GLY A 120 -20.10 -0.30 -40.62
CA GLY A 120 -20.22 -1.51 -41.45
C GLY A 120 -21.53 -1.62 -42.25
N GLY A 121 -22.55 -0.82 -41.92
CA GLY A 121 -23.87 -0.85 -42.56
C GLY A 121 -23.98 -0.09 -43.88
N GLU A 122 -23.13 0.91 -44.13
CA GLU A 122 -23.22 1.76 -45.33
C GLU A 122 -22.59 1.15 -46.60
N SER A 123 -21.79 0.09 -46.48
CA SER A 123 -21.11 -0.52 -47.65
C SER A 123 -21.95 -1.55 -48.42
N THR A 124 -23.15 -1.91 -47.96
CA THR A 124 -23.95 -3.00 -48.58
C THR A 124 -25.17 -2.54 -49.41
N SER A 125 -25.51 -1.24 -49.44
CA SER A 125 -26.68 -0.77 -50.22
C SER A 125 -26.36 -0.45 -51.70
N VAL A 126 -25.08 -0.31 -52.08
CA VAL A 126 -24.70 0.16 -53.43
C VAL A 126 -24.70 -0.97 -54.50
N TYR A 127 -24.70 -2.25 -54.11
CA TYR A 127 -24.67 -3.39 -55.06
C TYR A 127 -26.01 -4.12 -55.24
N ARG A 128 -27.15 -3.50 -54.92
CA ARG A 128 -28.49 -4.04 -55.24
C ARG A 128 -29.23 -3.11 -56.22
N GLY A 129 -28.82 -3.11 -57.48
CA GLY A 129 -29.44 -2.24 -58.48
C GLY A 129 -29.04 -2.48 -59.94
N ARG A 130 -29.07 -3.72 -60.43
CA ARG A 130 -29.12 -3.98 -61.88
C ARG A 130 -29.86 -5.29 -62.17
N ARG A 131 -31.16 -5.20 -62.46
CA ARG A 131 -31.93 -6.22 -63.16
C ARG A 131 -33.11 -5.56 -63.87
N GLY A 132 -33.20 -5.78 -65.17
CA GLY A 132 -34.32 -5.42 -66.04
C GLY A 132 -33.98 -4.29 -66.98
#